data_AF-A0AAV5N6W2-F1
#
_entry.id   AF-A0AAV5N6W2-F1
#
_cell.length_a   1.000
_cell.length_b   1.000
_cell.length_c   1.000
_cell.angle_alpha   90.00
_cell.angle_beta   90.00
_cell.angle_gamma   90.00
#
_symmetry.space_group_name_H-M   'P 1'
#
loop_
_entity.id
_entity.type
_entity.pdbx_description
1 polymer ?
#
loop_
_entity_poly.entity_id
_entity_poly.type
_entity_poly.pdbx_seq_one_letter_code
_entity_poly.pdbx_strand_id
1 'polypeptide(L)'
;MSFILHEGSAGVYRTSDNLLILNIKAPVIVGLNFLEKENNDFYLQARQAIRYEIVPRELLKEKVIKNNMWESISYAYMHVAHRFLEYHFVSVGVPTYSLIRNNLIELMKENDDIRLSTNACDYIQERTLLSRSGIMKILGDLKKGGHIEIKRGVLMKINHLPEKY
;
A
#
# COMPACT_ATOMS: atom_id res chain seq x y z
N MET A 1 13.86 -16.95 -1.47
CA MET A 1 13.92 -16.60 -0.02
C MET A 1 12.54 -16.15 0.43
N SER A 2 12.25 -16.23 1.73
CA SER A 2 11.13 -15.55 2.39
C SER A 2 11.68 -14.46 3.31
N PHE A 3 10.85 -13.45 3.57
CA PHE A 3 11.16 -12.34 4.45
C PHE A 3 10.24 -12.40 5.67
N ILE A 4 10.80 -12.29 6.87
CA ILE A 4 10.06 -12.24 8.13
C ILE A 4 10.27 -10.87 8.75
N LEU A 5 9.19 -10.11 8.90
CA LEU A 5 9.20 -8.80 9.55
C LEU A 5 8.84 -8.97 11.03
N HIS A 6 9.78 -8.63 11.91
CA HIS A 6 9.61 -8.71 13.36
C HIS A 6 9.16 -7.39 13.98
N GLU A 7 9.67 -6.26 13.47
CA GLU A 7 9.32 -4.92 13.94
C GLU A 7 9.29 -3.92 12.79
N GLY A 8 8.48 -2.86 12.95
CA GLY A 8 8.35 -1.78 11.99
C GLY A 8 7.30 -2.04 10.90
N SER A 9 7.44 -1.33 9.78
CA SER A 9 6.53 -1.43 8.63
C SER A 9 7.26 -1.29 7.30
N ALA A 10 6.68 -1.88 6.26
CA ALA A 10 7.19 -1.82 4.89
C ALA A 10 6.04 -1.64 3.89
N GLY A 11 6.31 -0.98 2.77
CA GLY A 11 5.46 -1.01 1.59
C GLY A 11 5.79 -2.21 0.72
N VAL A 12 4.77 -2.84 0.15
CA VAL A 12 4.89 -3.90 -0.85
C VAL A 12 4.55 -3.31 -2.21
N TYR A 13 5.51 -3.35 -3.13
CA TYR A 13 5.39 -2.73 -4.44
C TYR A 13 5.40 -3.78 -5.52
N ARG A 14 4.60 -3.57 -6.55
CA ARG A 14 4.69 -4.36 -7.77
C ARG A 14 5.90 -3.94 -8.58
N THR A 15 6.73 -4.91 -8.96
CA THR A 15 8.01 -4.66 -9.64
C THR A 15 7.83 -4.06 -11.04
N SER A 16 6.74 -4.41 -11.75
CA SER A 16 6.56 -3.99 -13.15
C SER A 16 6.37 -2.47 -13.33
N ASP A 17 5.82 -1.79 -12.34
CA ASP A 17 5.44 -0.38 -12.45
C ASP A 17 5.55 0.44 -11.16
N ASN A 18 6.17 -0.12 -10.11
CA ASN A 18 6.34 0.52 -8.81
C ASN A 18 5.02 0.94 -8.13
N LEU A 19 3.91 0.29 -8.47
CA LEU A 19 2.64 0.53 -7.79
C LEU A 19 2.71 -0.04 -6.37
N LEU A 20 2.43 0.79 -5.36
CA LEU A 20 2.21 0.31 -4.00
C LEU A 20 0.93 -0.51 -3.97
N ILE A 21 1.07 -1.77 -3.56
CA ILE A 21 -0.04 -2.71 -3.44
C ILE A 21 -0.64 -2.64 -2.04
N LEU A 22 0.21 -2.67 -1.02
CA LEU A 22 -0.22 -2.59 0.37
C LEU A 22 0.93 -2.17 1.28
N ASN A 23 0.58 -1.68 2.47
CA ASN A 23 1.52 -1.53 3.57
C ASN A 23 1.38 -2.72 4.52
N ILE A 24 2.51 -3.29 4.92
CA ILE A 24 2.60 -4.32 5.95
C ILE A 24 3.15 -3.74 7.24
N LYS A 25 2.65 -4.24 8.37
CA LYS A 25 3.16 -3.95 9.70
C LYS A 25 3.54 -5.26 10.38
N ALA A 26 4.63 -5.24 11.14
CA ALA A 26 5.06 -6.40 11.89
C ALA A 26 4.01 -6.86 12.92
N PRO A 27 3.92 -8.17 13.25
CA PRO A 27 4.69 -9.26 12.65
C PRO A 27 4.05 -9.79 11.35
N VAL A 28 4.85 -10.07 10.32
CA VAL A 28 4.35 -10.67 9.06
C VAL A 28 5.42 -11.49 8.35
N ILE A 29 5.00 -12.51 7.59
CA ILE A 29 5.87 -13.28 6.70
C ILE A 29 5.46 -13.01 5.26
N VAL A 30 6.44 -12.71 4.41
CA VAL A 30 6.28 -12.49 2.97
C VAL A 30 7.08 -13.55 2.21
N GLY A 31 6.51 -14.05 1.11
CA GLY A 31 7.16 -15.07 0.28
C GLY A 31 6.95 -16.50 0.74
N LEU A 32 5.74 -16.82 1.21
CA LEU A 32 5.29 -18.19 1.54
C LEU A 32 4.81 -18.98 0.32
N ASN A 33 4.90 -18.42 -0.89
CA ASN A 33 4.49 -19.04 -2.16
C ASN A 33 5.40 -20.23 -2.54
N PHE A 34 5.27 -21.34 -1.81
CA PHE A 34 6.09 -22.54 -1.98
C PHE A 34 5.91 -23.25 -3.32
N LEU A 35 4.84 -22.94 -4.05
CA LEU A 35 4.59 -23.49 -5.40
C LEU A 35 5.41 -22.77 -6.48
N GLU A 36 5.79 -21.52 -6.24
CA GLU A 36 6.49 -20.69 -7.23
C GLU A 36 8.01 -20.81 -7.07
N LYS A 37 8.70 -20.94 -8.21
CA LYS A 37 10.17 -20.97 -8.24
C LYS A 37 10.77 -19.60 -7.96
N GLU A 38 10.11 -18.55 -8.40
CA GLU A 38 10.57 -17.16 -8.24
C GLU A 38 9.53 -16.32 -7.51
N ASN A 39 9.95 -15.16 -7.00
CA ASN A 39 9.04 -14.24 -6.33
C ASN A 39 9.41 -12.80 -6.70
N ASN A 40 9.42 -12.54 -8.00
CA ASN A 40 9.94 -11.28 -8.58
C ASN A 40 8.83 -10.26 -8.85
N ASP A 41 7.57 -10.63 -8.62
CA ASP A 41 6.42 -9.76 -8.87
C ASP A 41 6.35 -8.58 -7.90
N PHE A 42 6.97 -8.71 -6.73
CA PHE A 42 6.96 -7.69 -5.69
C PHE A 42 8.31 -7.45 -5.05
N TYR A 43 8.54 -6.22 -4.59
CA TYR A 43 9.63 -5.87 -3.69
C TYR A 43 9.12 -5.14 -2.45
N LEU A 44 9.96 -5.11 -1.42
CA LEU A 44 9.66 -4.46 -0.14
C LEU A 44 10.50 -3.20 0.03
N GLN A 45 9.87 -2.12 0.48
CA GLN A 45 10.57 -0.91 0.90
C GLN A 45 10.25 -0.61 2.36
N ALA A 46 11.27 -0.50 3.20
CA ALA A 46 11.09 -0.10 4.60
C ALA A 46 10.49 1.31 4.67
N ARG A 47 9.45 1.49 5.49
CA ARG A 47 8.84 2.82 5.75
C ARG A 47 9.45 3.53 6.95
N GLN A 48 10.06 2.75 7.83
CA GLN A 48 10.73 3.17 9.06
C GLN A 48 11.83 2.15 9.39
N ALA A 49 12.51 2.31 10.52
CA ALA A 49 13.41 1.28 11.02
C ALA A 49 12.65 -0.05 11.19
N ILE A 50 13.22 -1.13 10.63
CA ILE A 50 12.63 -2.47 10.67
C ILE A 50 13.61 -3.47 11.27
N ARG A 51 13.09 -4.48 11.98
CA ARG A 51 13.82 -5.70 12.32
C ARG A 51 13.26 -6.84 11.51
N TYR A 52 14.13 -7.56 10.81
CA TYR A 52 13.70 -8.61 9.90
C TYR A 52 14.70 -9.76 9.80
N GLU A 53 14.24 -10.87 9.25
CA GLU A 53 15.05 -12.03 8.85
C GLU A 53 14.77 -12.39 7.39
N ILE A 54 15.78 -12.92 6.70
CA ILE A 54 15.62 -13.54 5.39
C ILE A 54 15.94 -15.02 5.56
N VAL A 55 14.97 -15.86 5.18
CA VAL A 55 15.04 -17.31 5.43
C VAL A 55 14.87 -18.06 4.10
N PRO A 56 15.61 -19.16 3.86
CA PRO A 56 15.32 -20.05 2.73
C PRO A 56 13.87 -20.55 2.78
N ARG A 57 13.18 -20.53 1.64
CA ARG A 57 11.76 -20.95 1.57
C ARG A 57 11.59 -22.41 1.98
N GLU A 58 12.52 -23.27 1.55
CA GLU A 58 12.49 -24.69 1.92
C GLU A 58 12.59 -24.90 3.44
N LEU A 59 13.43 -24.13 4.13
CA LEU A 59 13.54 -24.21 5.58
C LEU A 59 12.23 -23.79 6.27
N LEU A 60 11.56 -22.76 5.76
CA LEU A 60 10.24 -22.36 6.25
C LEU A 60 9.21 -23.46 6.00
N LYS A 61 9.17 -24.02 4.79
CA LYS A 61 8.27 -25.13 4.43
C LYS A 61 8.47 -26.35 5.34
N GLU A 62 9.71 -26.74 5.61
CA GLU A 62 10.05 -27.82 6.55
C GLU A 62 9.50 -27.53 7.96
N LYS A 63 9.69 -26.30 8.46
CA LYS A 63 9.14 -25.90 9.77
C LYS A 63 7.62 -25.93 9.80
N VAL A 64 6.95 -25.51 8.72
CA VAL A 64 5.48 -25.53 8.62
C VAL A 64 4.95 -26.96 8.72
N ILE A 65 5.57 -27.88 7.98
CA ILE A 65 5.19 -29.30 7.97
C ILE A 65 5.46 -29.92 9.35
N LYS A 66 6.66 -29.74 9.89
CA LYS A 66 7.08 -30.34 11.16
C LYS A 66 6.20 -29.90 12.34
N ASN A 67 5.74 -28.66 12.33
CA ASN A 67 4.94 -28.09 13.43
C ASN A 67 3.43 -28.05 13.12
N ASN A 68 2.98 -28.71 12.04
CA ASN A 68 1.57 -28.74 11.63
C ASN A 68 0.91 -27.35 11.51
N MET A 69 1.63 -26.37 10.95
CA MET A 69 1.20 -24.96 10.89
C MET A 69 0.36 -24.60 9.66
N TRP A 70 -0.06 -25.59 8.86
CA TRP A 70 -0.78 -25.34 7.61
C TRP A 70 -2.07 -24.56 7.83
N GLU A 71 -2.83 -24.86 8.88
CA GLU A 71 -4.07 -24.15 9.23
C GLU A 71 -3.82 -22.65 9.52
N SER A 72 -2.84 -22.33 10.36
CA SER A 72 -2.49 -20.94 10.66
C SER A 72 -2.03 -20.17 9.42
N ILE A 73 -1.26 -20.83 8.55
CA ILE A 73 -0.84 -20.25 7.27
C ILE A 73 -2.02 -20.05 6.33
N SER A 74 -2.97 -20.98 6.27
CA SER A 74 -4.19 -20.84 5.48
C SER A 74 -5.00 -19.62 5.93
N TYR A 75 -5.14 -19.38 7.25
CA TYR A 75 -5.80 -18.16 7.74
C TYR A 75 -5.04 -16.89 7.34
N ALA A 76 -3.71 -16.89 7.42
CA ALA A 76 -2.91 -15.76 6.97
C ALA A 76 -3.11 -15.48 5.46
N TYR A 77 -3.15 -16.53 4.63
CA TYR A 77 -3.44 -16.41 3.21
C TYR A 77 -4.85 -15.90 2.93
N MET A 78 -5.86 -16.41 3.63
CA MET A 78 -7.24 -15.94 3.48
C MET A 78 -7.35 -14.44 3.82
N HIS A 79 -6.67 -14.00 4.88
CA HIS A 79 -6.60 -12.59 5.25
C HIS A 79 -5.96 -11.74 4.14
N VAL A 80 -4.78 -12.15 3.63
CA VAL A 80 -4.08 -11.44 2.55
C VAL A 80 -4.92 -11.41 1.26
N ALA A 81 -5.55 -12.51 0.89
CA ALA A 81 -6.42 -12.60 -0.29
C ALA A 81 -7.63 -11.66 -0.17
N HIS A 82 -8.27 -11.62 1.00
CA HIS A 82 -9.36 -10.69 1.27
C HIS A 82 -8.93 -9.23 1.12
N ARG A 83 -7.79 -8.85 1.72
CA ARG A 83 -7.22 -7.49 1.58
C ARG A 83 -6.92 -7.12 0.13
N PHE A 84 -6.44 -8.08 -0.65
CA PHE A 84 -6.19 -7.90 -2.09
C PHE A 84 -7.49 -7.63 -2.87
N LEU A 85 -8.57 -8.37 -2.56
CA LEU A 85 -9.88 -8.15 -3.16
C LEU A 85 -10.45 -6.78 -2.80
N GLU A 86 -10.36 -6.36 -1.54
CA GLU A 86 -10.77 -5.02 -1.11
C GLU A 86 -10.04 -3.93 -1.92
N TYR A 87 -8.72 -4.06 -2.06
CA TYR A 87 -7.91 -3.12 -2.85
C TYR A 87 -8.29 -3.11 -4.33
N HIS A 88 -8.60 -4.28 -4.90
CA HIS A 88 -9.03 -4.41 -6.29
C HIS A 88 -10.33 -3.63 -6.55
N PHE A 89 -11.33 -3.73 -5.66
CA PHE A 89 -12.62 -3.05 -5.82
C PHE A 89 -12.53 -1.52 -5.77
N VAL A 90 -11.56 -0.97 -5.04
CA VAL A 90 -11.39 0.50 -4.91
C VAL A 90 -10.45 1.10 -5.94
N SER A 91 -9.76 0.26 -6.73
CA SER A 91 -8.68 0.67 -7.64
C SER A 91 -8.99 0.41 -9.10
N VAL A 92 -9.65 -0.71 -9.43
CA VAL A 92 -9.87 -1.13 -10.82
C VAL A 92 -11.21 -0.63 -11.34
N GLY A 93 -11.20 0.02 -12.51
CA GLY A 93 -12.42 0.56 -13.15
C GLY A 93 -12.98 1.81 -12.47
N VAL A 94 -12.28 2.38 -11.49
CA VAL A 94 -12.69 3.59 -10.76
C VAL A 94 -12.26 4.83 -11.55
N PRO A 95 -13.15 5.82 -11.77
CA PRO A 95 -12.80 7.06 -12.47
C PRO A 95 -11.62 7.78 -11.81
N THR A 96 -10.80 8.45 -12.62
CA THR A 96 -9.61 9.19 -12.16
C THR A 96 -9.87 10.11 -10.97
N TYR A 97 -10.95 10.89 -11.03
CA TYR A 97 -11.33 11.77 -9.93
C TYR A 97 -11.63 10.98 -8.65
N SER A 98 -12.40 9.90 -8.75
CA SER A 98 -12.74 9.05 -7.61
C SER A 98 -11.50 8.41 -6.98
N LEU A 99 -10.51 8.00 -7.77
CA LEU A 99 -9.22 7.52 -7.25
C LEU A 99 -8.49 8.61 -6.44
N ILE A 100 -8.40 9.83 -6.98
CA ILE A 100 -7.76 10.96 -6.28
C ILE A 100 -8.53 11.31 -5.00
N ARG A 101 -9.86 11.38 -5.08
CA ARG A 101 -10.75 11.66 -3.94
C ARG A 101 -10.56 10.64 -2.83
N ASN A 102 -10.56 9.34 -3.16
CA ASN A 102 -10.37 8.28 -2.19
C ASN A 102 -8.99 8.38 -1.53
N ASN A 103 -7.92 8.61 -2.31
CA ASN A 103 -6.58 8.77 -1.77
C ASN A 103 -6.42 10.02 -0.88
N LEU A 104 -7.09 11.14 -1.19
CA LEU A 104 -7.11 12.32 -0.32
C LEU A 104 -7.79 12.03 1.02
N ILE A 105 -8.91 11.29 0.99
CA ILE A 105 -9.61 10.87 2.21
C ILE A 105 -8.71 9.97 3.05
N GLU A 106 -8.04 8.99 2.44
CA GLU A 106 -7.11 8.12 3.16
C GLU A 106 -5.91 8.89 3.72
N LEU A 107 -5.31 9.80 2.93
CA LEU A 107 -4.22 10.66 3.40
C LEU A 107 -4.64 11.53 4.60
N MET A 108 -5.90 11.95 4.68
CA MET A 108 -6.41 12.72 5.81
C MET A 108 -6.62 11.87 7.08
N LYS A 109 -6.82 10.56 6.92
CA LYS A 109 -6.95 9.61 8.04
C LYS A 109 -5.60 9.14 8.59
N GLU A 110 -4.53 9.31 7.82
CA GLU A 110 -3.17 9.06 8.31
C GLU A 110 -2.87 9.94 9.53
N ASN A 111 -1.97 9.45 10.40
CA ASN A 111 -1.51 10.26 11.52
C ASN A 111 -0.75 11.51 11.04
N ASP A 112 -0.66 12.51 11.92
CA ASP A 112 -0.08 13.81 11.56
C ASP A 112 1.39 13.69 11.13
N ASP A 113 2.17 12.81 11.76
CA ASP A 113 3.58 12.61 11.41
C ASP A 113 3.73 12.18 9.94
N ILE A 114 2.96 11.17 9.51
CA ILE A 114 2.96 10.68 8.12
C ILE A 114 2.35 11.71 7.19
N ARG A 115 1.18 12.26 7.54
CA ARG A 115 0.46 13.19 6.66
C ARG A 115 1.26 14.46 6.39
N LEU A 116 1.90 15.03 7.42
CA LEU A 116 2.67 16.26 7.30
C LEU A 116 4.03 16.07 6.62
N SER A 117 4.60 14.86 6.68
CA SER A 117 5.83 14.52 5.96
C SER A 117 5.60 14.11 4.51
N THR A 118 4.34 14.02 4.06
CA THR A 118 3.98 13.42 2.77
C THR A 118 3.43 14.45 1.80
N ASN A 119 3.98 14.48 0.58
CA ASN A 119 3.40 15.24 -0.51
C ASN A 119 2.14 14.52 -1.04
N ALA A 120 1.02 15.23 -1.12
CA ALA A 120 -0.26 14.68 -1.54
C ALA A 120 -0.21 14.09 -2.96
N CYS A 121 0.52 14.72 -3.88
CA CYS A 121 0.67 14.22 -5.23
C CYS A 121 1.44 12.90 -5.25
N ASP A 122 2.54 12.82 -4.49
CA ASP A 122 3.39 11.63 -4.45
C ASP A 122 2.65 10.47 -3.74
N TYR A 123 1.86 10.77 -2.69
CA TYR A 123 1.00 9.79 -2.03
C TYR A 123 0.00 9.13 -2.97
N ILE A 124 -0.70 9.95 -3.77
CA ILE A 124 -1.67 9.48 -4.76
C ILE A 124 -0.95 8.73 -5.88
N GLN A 125 0.17 9.26 -6.37
CA GLN A 125 0.92 8.64 -7.47
C GLN A 125 1.48 7.27 -7.09
N GLU A 126 1.93 7.11 -5.85
CA GLU A 126 2.45 5.84 -5.35
C GLU A 126 1.36 4.74 -5.30
N ARG A 127 0.10 5.13 -5.08
CA ARG A 127 -1.06 4.23 -4.92
C ARG A 127 -1.91 4.09 -6.18
N THR A 128 -1.55 4.76 -7.26
CA THR A 128 -2.32 4.76 -8.50
C THR A 128 -1.39 4.70 -9.70
N LEU A 129 -1.94 4.43 -10.89
CA LEU A 129 -1.19 4.55 -12.15
C LEU A 129 -1.45 5.89 -12.85
N LEU A 130 -1.92 6.88 -12.09
CA LEU A 130 -2.21 8.20 -12.63
C LEU A 130 -0.92 8.98 -12.89
N SER A 131 -0.88 9.70 -14.00
CA SER A 131 0.23 10.60 -14.29
C SER A 131 0.26 11.75 -13.28
N ARG A 132 1.47 12.17 -12.91
CA ARG A 132 1.68 13.32 -12.02
C ARG A 132 0.96 14.58 -12.50
N SER A 133 0.97 14.84 -13.81
CA SER A 133 0.27 15.99 -14.41
C SER A 133 -1.25 15.87 -14.28
N GLY A 134 -1.82 14.67 -14.45
CA GLY A 134 -3.24 14.40 -14.24
C GLY A 134 -3.67 14.61 -12.79
N ILE A 135 -2.88 14.12 -11.84
CA ILE A 135 -3.12 14.34 -10.40
C ILE A 135 -3.07 15.83 -10.08
N MET A 136 -2.01 16.52 -10.48
CA MET A 136 -1.80 17.95 -10.21
C MET A 136 -2.91 18.83 -10.78
N LYS A 137 -3.46 18.48 -11.96
CA LYS A 137 -4.61 19.19 -12.54
C LYS A 137 -5.80 19.15 -11.59
N ILE A 138 -6.22 17.96 -11.15
CA ILE A 138 -7.37 17.77 -10.26
C ILE A 138 -7.13 18.40 -8.89
N LEU A 139 -5.93 18.23 -8.32
CA LEU A 139 -5.57 18.90 -7.05
C LEU A 139 -5.63 20.43 -7.17
N GLY A 140 -5.20 20.98 -8.31
CA GLY A 140 -5.27 22.41 -8.60
C GLY A 140 -6.72 22.91 -8.68
N ASP A 141 -7.58 22.16 -9.37
CA ASP A 141 -9.00 22.50 -9.52
C ASP A 141 -9.75 22.40 -8.18
N LEU A 142 -9.49 21.35 -7.39
CA LEU A 142 -10.03 21.22 -6.02
C LEU A 142 -9.58 22.35 -5.10
N LYS A 143 -8.31 22.74 -5.18
CA LYS A 143 -7.77 23.87 -4.40
C LYS A 143 -8.42 25.20 -4.80
N LYS A 144 -8.59 25.47 -6.10
CA LYS A 144 -9.25 26.69 -6.60
C LYS A 144 -10.72 26.75 -6.17
N GLY A 145 -11.41 25.62 -6.17
CA GLY A 145 -12.80 25.50 -5.68
C GLY A 145 -12.96 25.56 -4.16
N GLY A 146 -11.87 25.67 -3.39
CA GLY A 146 -11.92 25.69 -1.92
C GLY A 146 -12.23 24.33 -1.29
N HIS A 147 -12.22 23.24 -2.06
CA HIS A 147 -12.52 21.89 -1.58
C HIS A 147 -11.45 21.32 -0.65
N ILE A 148 -10.19 21.70 -0.89
CA ILE A 148 -9.02 21.26 -0.12
C ILE A 148 -8.04 22.40 0.14
N GLU A 149 -7.27 22.28 1.21
CA GLU A 149 -6.16 23.18 1.52
C GLU A 149 -4.83 22.43 1.40
N ILE A 150 -4.01 22.84 0.44
CA ILE A 150 -2.65 22.31 0.24
C ILE A 150 -1.61 23.42 0.42
N LYS A 151 -0.63 23.18 1.29
CA LYS A 151 0.53 24.07 1.53
C LYS A 151 1.81 23.31 1.23
N ARG A 152 2.63 23.84 0.29
CA ARG A 152 3.90 23.21 -0.14
C ARG A 152 3.78 21.70 -0.48
N GLY A 153 2.65 21.30 -1.07
CA GLY A 153 2.37 19.91 -1.44
C GLY A 153 1.72 19.07 -0.34
N VAL A 154 1.67 19.54 0.91
CA VAL A 154 1.07 18.84 2.05
C VAL A 154 -0.43 19.12 2.13
N LEU A 155 -1.23 18.07 2.32
CA LEU A 155 -2.67 18.17 2.54
C LEU A 155 -2.95 18.60 3.99
N MET A 156 -3.40 19.85 4.14
CA MET A 156 -3.68 20.45 5.45
C MET A 156 -5.10 20.16 5.90
N LYS A 157 -6.06 20.23 4.98
CA LYS A 157 -7.48 20.11 5.28
C LYS A 157 -8.29 19.70 4.06
N ILE A 158 -9.37 18.98 4.30
CA ILE A 158 -10.46 18.73 3.36
C ILE A 158 -11.68 19.50 3.89
N ASN A 159 -12.22 20.41 3.10
CA ASN A 159 -13.44 21.16 3.44
C ASN A 159 -14.68 20.38 2.98
N HIS A 160 -14.72 20.05 1.70
CA HIS A 160 -15.78 19.26 1.08
C HIS A 160 -15.29 18.70 -0.25
N LEU A 161 -15.46 17.41 -0.52
CA LEU A 161 -15.13 16.79 -1.82
C LEU A 161 -16.41 16.45 -2.58
N PRO A 162 -16.62 17.02 -3.79
CA PRO A 162 -17.77 16.72 -4.63
C PRO A 162 -17.93 15.22 -4.89
N GLU A 163 -19.16 14.73 -5.03
CA GLU A 163 -19.40 13.32 -5.41
C GLU A 163 -19.07 13.04 -6.88
N LYS A 164 -19.14 14.06 -7.73
CA LYS A 164 -18.89 13.96 -9.18
C LYS A 164 -18.01 15.12 -9.65
N TYR A 165 -17.17 14.85 -10.64
CA TYR A 165 -16.25 15.78 -11.29
C TYR A 165 -16.36 15.63 -12.80
#